data_AF-A0A0R2H0Y2-F1
#
_entry.id   AF-A0A0R2H0Y2-F1
#
_cell.length_a   1.000
_cell.length_b   1.000
_cell.length_c   1.000
_cell.angle_alpha   90.00
_cell.angle_beta   90.00
_cell.angle_gamma   90.00
#
_symmetry.space_group_name_H-M   'P 1'
#
loop_
_entity.id
_entity.type
_entity.pdbx_description
1 polymer ?
#
loop_
_entity_poly.entity_id
_entity_poly.type
_entity_poly.pdbx_seq_one_letter_code
_entity_poly.pdbx_strand_id
1 'polypeptide(L)'
;MVERLKTETVHAVMLEMLNDVATFANEHDLKLFLLGGTLLGSVRDGALIPWDDDVDVGFMRKDYNQFLATYQPSNPRFELLTETNPKSLVPYLRIVDRQTQAESDYYEQTHGIFIDIFPIDAFNKKSWQLKWFFVKQKGLNILRNVGRSTDRYPSDAKLVGLKRVLKMLLPHLSAHRVAQKQSKMAQKFAQGAQQPTQAGVLNGMYGPKEIFPVTMWQKAHQVTFEGMPVWQPDNADQYLTQFFGDWRKPVKNIDKHGSFYLKEKK
;
A
#
# COMPACT_ATOMS: atom_id res chain seq x y z
N MET A 1 7.99 1.64 -30.40
CA MET A 1 6.85 1.51 -29.47
C MET A 1 7.31 0.64 -28.33
N VAL A 2 7.31 1.16 -27.11
CA VAL A 2 7.64 0.36 -25.92
C VAL A 2 6.47 -0.59 -25.67
N GLU A 3 6.73 -1.89 -25.66
CA GLU A 3 5.68 -2.90 -25.46
C GLU A 3 5.25 -2.95 -23.99
N ARG A 4 3.94 -3.01 -23.76
CA ARG A 4 3.37 -3.18 -22.41
C ARG A 4 3.76 -4.55 -21.87
N LEU A 5 4.24 -4.59 -20.63
CA LEU A 5 4.54 -5.84 -19.95
C LEU A 5 3.27 -6.65 -19.68
N LYS A 6 3.38 -7.96 -19.91
CA LYS A 6 2.33 -8.94 -19.60
C LYS A 6 2.20 -9.10 -18.08
N THR A 7 1.01 -9.47 -17.60
CA THR A 7 0.73 -9.62 -16.17
C THR A 7 1.68 -10.62 -15.51
N GLU A 8 2.01 -11.71 -16.19
CA GLU A 8 2.91 -12.75 -15.66
C GLU A 8 4.32 -12.19 -15.43
N THR A 9 4.79 -11.30 -16.32
CA THR A 9 6.07 -10.60 -16.15
C THR A 9 6.02 -9.62 -14.98
N VAL A 10 4.89 -8.93 -14.80
CA VAL A 10 4.70 -8.01 -13.66
C VAL A 10 4.70 -8.79 -12.35
N HIS A 11 3.94 -9.89 -12.27
CA HIS A 11 3.88 -10.79 -11.11
C HIS A 11 5.24 -11.35 -10.76
N ALA A 12 6.01 -11.85 -11.73
CA ALA A 12 7.35 -12.38 -11.50
C ALA A 12 8.28 -11.35 -10.82
N VAL A 13 8.24 -10.08 -11.27
CA VAL A 13 9.05 -9.01 -10.67
C VAL A 13 8.55 -8.63 -9.28
N MET A 14 7.24 -8.59 -9.05
CA MET A 14 6.68 -8.36 -7.71
C MET A 14 7.04 -9.48 -6.73
N LEU A 15 7.03 -10.74 -7.17
CA LEU A 15 7.43 -11.88 -6.34
C LEU A 15 8.94 -11.87 -6.06
N GLU A 16 9.78 -11.44 -7.00
CA GLU A 16 11.22 -11.23 -6.76
C GLU A 16 11.44 -10.16 -5.67
N MET A 17 10.72 -9.03 -5.75
CA MET A 17 10.76 -7.97 -4.72
C MET A 17 10.21 -8.47 -3.38
N LEU A 18 9.10 -9.21 -3.37
CA LEU A 18 8.51 -9.75 -2.15
C LEU A 18 9.45 -10.76 -1.48
N ASN A 19 10.11 -11.61 -2.26
CA ASN A 19 11.07 -12.58 -1.76
C ASN A 19 12.28 -11.89 -1.10
N ASP A 20 12.77 -10.81 -1.70
CA ASP A 20 13.85 -10.01 -1.12
C ASP A 20 13.46 -9.43 0.26
N VAL A 21 12.26 -8.86 0.37
CA VAL A 21 11.72 -8.34 1.65
C VAL A 21 11.48 -9.46 2.65
N ALA A 22 10.85 -10.55 2.23
CA ALA A 22 10.52 -11.68 3.09
C ALA A 22 11.81 -12.31 3.64
N THR A 23 12.82 -12.51 2.81
CA THR A 23 14.13 -13.05 3.24
C THR A 23 14.74 -12.17 4.31
N PHE A 24 14.87 -10.86 4.03
CA PHE A 24 15.39 -9.91 5.01
C PHE A 24 14.57 -9.89 6.31
N ALA A 25 13.25 -9.88 6.21
CA ALA A 25 12.36 -9.83 7.35
C ALA A 25 12.53 -11.07 8.25
N ASN A 26 12.61 -12.26 7.65
CA ASN A 26 12.82 -13.50 8.41
C ASN A 26 14.21 -13.55 9.06
N GLU A 27 15.26 -13.07 8.38
CA GLU A 27 16.63 -12.99 8.94
C GLU A 27 16.74 -12.04 10.14
N HIS A 28 15.83 -11.06 10.24
CA HIS A 28 15.84 -10.03 11.29
C HIS A 28 14.66 -10.16 12.27
N ASP A 29 13.97 -11.30 12.28
CA ASP A 29 12.80 -11.58 13.13
C ASP A 29 11.66 -10.55 13.00
N LEU A 30 11.49 -9.97 11.81
CA LEU A 30 10.42 -9.02 11.48
C LEU A 30 9.21 -9.74 10.91
N LYS A 31 8.02 -9.45 11.43
CA LYS A 31 6.78 -10.08 10.95
C LYS A 31 6.23 -9.35 9.73
N LEU A 32 6.52 -9.85 8.54
CA LEU A 32 5.98 -9.35 7.28
C LEU A 32 4.57 -9.89 7.04
N PHE A 33 3.56 -9.05 7.19
CA PHE A 33 2.15 -9.40 7.03
C PHE A 33 1.68 -9.26 5.59
N LEU A 34 0.92 -10.23 5.09
CA LEU A 34 0.10 -10.04 3.88
C LEU A 34 -1.11 -9.17 4.22
N LEU A 35 -1.47 -8.24 3.33
CA LEU A 35 -2.59 -7.31 3.52
C LEU A 35 -3.55 -7.36 2.33
N GLY A 36 -4.77 -6.85 2.52
CA GLY A 36 -5.69 -6.52 1.43
C GLY A 36 -5.91 -7.65 0.42
N GLY A 37 -5.72 -7.32 -0.86
CA GLY A 37 -5.85 -8.26 -1.99
C GLY A 37 -4.82 -9.38 -1.96
N THR A 38 -3.61 -9.11 -1.47
CA THR A 38 -2.54 -10.12 -1.35
C THR A 38 -2.89 -11.19 -0.31
N LEU A 39 -3.43 -10.80 0.85
CA LEU A 39 -3.95 -11.76 1.83
C LEU A 39 -5.14 -12.55 1.27
N LEU A 40 -6.02 -11.89 0.51
CA LEU A 40 -7.14 -12.57 -0.16
C LEU A 40 -6.64 -13.63 -1.14
N GLY A 41 -5.67 -13.31 -1.99
CA GLY A 41 -5.05 -14.25 -2.92
C GLY A 41 -4.44 -15.44 -2.19
N SER A 42 -3.66 -15.18 -1.14
CA SER A 42 -3.06 -16.22 -0.30
C SER A 42 -4.09 -17.20 0.28
N VAL A 43 -5.18 -16.68 0.87
CA VAL A 43 -6.18 -17.50 1.57
C VAL A 43 -7.15 -18.18 0.61
N ARG A 44 -7.57 -17.50 -0.46
CA ARG A 44 -8.59 -18.02 -1.39
C ARG A 44 -7.99 -18.85 -2.53
N ASP A 45 -6.92 -18.34 -3.13
CA ASP A 45 -6.36 -18.85 -4.37
C ASP A 45 -5.02 -19.58 -4.16
N GLY A 46 -4.38 -19.40 -3.00
CA GLY A 46 -3.05 -19.94 -2.68
C GLY A 46 -1.91 -19.26 -3.43
N ALA A 47 -2.18 -18.15 -4.12
CA ALA A 47 -1.28 -17.45 -5.04
C ALA A 47 -1.70 -15.98 -5.19
N LEU A 48 -0.95 -15.18 -5.95
CA LEU A 48 -1.42 -13.85 -6.37
C LEU A 48 -2.72 -13.95 -7.18
N ILE A 49 -3.62 -12.98 -7.00
CA ILE A 49 -4.84 -12.91 -7.79
C ILE A 49 -4.46 -12.63 -9.26
N PRO A 50 -4.91 -13.44 -10.26
CA PRO A 50 -4.38 -13.38 -11.63
C PRO A 50 -4.56 -12.04 -12.36
N TRP A 51 -5.48 -11.19 -11.88
CA TRP A 51 -5.75 -9.88 -12.47
C TRP A 51 -5.30 -8.71 -11.59
N ASP A 52 -4.75 -8.96 -10.40
CA ASP A 52 -4.12 -7.92 -9.58
C ASP A 52 -2.81 -7.44 -10.20
N ASP A 53 -2.48 -6.19 -9.93
CA ASP A 53 -1.24 -5.55 -10.40
C ASP A 53 -0.42 -4.91 -9.27
N ASP A 54 -0.74 -5.26 -8.03
CA ASP A 54 -0.09 -4.82 -6.81
C ASP A 54 0.14 -5.98 -5.81
N VAL A 55 1.06 -5.74 -4.88
CA VAL A 55 1.31 -6.57 -3.70
C VAL A 55 1.36 -5.65 -2.50
N ASP A 56 0.44 -5.89 -1.56
CA ASP A 56 0.32 -5.14 -0.32
C ASP A 56 0.81 -5.99 0.85
N VAL A 57 1.86 -5.52 1.50
CA VAL A 57 2.38 -6.12 2.73
C VAL A 57 2.55 -5.08 3.81
N GLY A 58 2.75 -5.50 5.05
CA GLY A 58 2.93 -4.56 6.15
C GLY A 58 3.72 -5.10 7.31
N PHE A 59 4.16 -4.17 8.14
CA PHE A 59 4.84 -4.44 9.40
C PHE A 59 4.11 -3.70 10.53
N MET A 60 4.10 -4.29 11.71
CA MET A 60 3.74 -3.53 12.92
C MET A 60 4.71 -2.35 13.06
N ARG A 61 4.24 -1.19 13.54
CA ARG A 61 5.02 0.07 13.54
C ARG A 61 6.47 -0.06 14.04
N LYS A 62 6.70 -0.88 15.07
CA LYS A 62 8.05 -1.14 15.58
C LYS A 62 8.94 -1.76 14.49
N ASP A 63 8.49 -2.86 13.91
CA ASP A 63 9.17 -3.61 12.85
C ASP A 63 9.29 -2.76 11.57
N TYR A 64 8.26 -1.98 11.23
CA TYR A 64 8.30 -1.03 10.11
C TYR A 64 9.43 -0.01 10.25
N ASN A 65 9.63 0.54 11.44
CA ASN A 65 10.69 1.51 11.70
C ASN A 65 12.07 0.86 11.68
N GLN A 66 12.19 -0.38 12.18
CA GLN A 66 13.42 -1.15 12.08
C GLN A 66 13.76 -1.44 10.61
N PHE A 67 12.80 -1.98 9.85
CA PHE A 67 12.91 -2.21 8.42
C PHE A 67 13.35 -0.93 7.68
N LEU A 68 12.68 0.20 7.91
CA LEU A 68 13.03 1.48 7.29
C LEU A 68 14.48 1.91 7.58
N ALA A 69 15.00 1.60 8.77
CA ALA A 69 16.34 2.00 9.18
C ALA A 69 17.44 1.08 8.65
N THR A 70 17.15 -0.21 8.43
CA THR A 70 18.17 -1.24 8.21
C THR A 70 18.05 -1.98 6.88
N TYR A 71 16.89 -1.97 6.23
CA TYR A 71 16.69 -2.67 4.97
C TYR A 71 17.36 -1.92 3.81
N GLN A 72 18.05 -2.70 2.98
CA GLN A 72 18.49 -2.30 1.64
C GLN A 72 18.19 -3.46 0.69
N PRO A 73 17.62 -3.20 -0.50
CA PRO A 73 17.37 -4.26 -1.46
C PRO A 73 18.66 -5.00 -1.81
N SER A 74 18.63 -6.34 -1.80
CA SER A 74 19.83 -7.13 -2.16
C SER A 74 20.14 -7.05 -3.66
N ASN A 75 19.10 -6.84 -4.48
CA ASN A 75 19.22 -6.63 -5.92
C ASN A 75 19.28 -5.11 -6.25
N PRO A 76 20.37 -4.59 -6.88
CA PRO A 76 20.50 -3.18 -7.24
C PRO A 76 19.49 -2.71 -8.31
N ARG A 77 18.76 -3.65 -8.92
CA ARG A 77 17.57 -3.39 -9.75
C ARG A 77 16.47 -2.69 -8.96
N PHE A 78 16.37 -2.93 -7.66
CA PHE A 78 15.31 -2.41 -6.81
C PHE A 78 15.75 -1.14 -6.05
N GLU A 79 14.80 -0.26 -5.77
CA GLU A 79 14.99 0.97 -5.00
C GLU A 79 13.91 1.04 -3.92
N LEU A 80 14.30 1.25 -2.66
CA LEU A 80 13.37 1.59 -1.59
C LEU A 80 12.99 3.08 -1.68
N LEU A 81 11.72 3.37 -1.92
CA LEU A 81 11.15 4.71 -1.86
C LEU A 81 10.45 4.90 -0.50
N THR A 82 10.94 5.85 0.26
CA THR A 82 10.35 6.27 1.54
C THR A 82 9.40 7.46 1.34
N GLU A 83 8.62 7.82 2.36
CA GLU A 83 7.76 9.02 2.30
C GLU A 83 8.59 10.32 2.22
N THR A 84 9.89 10.27 2.53
CA THR A 84 10.81 11.41 2.42
C THR A 84 11.46 11.54 1.05
N ASN A 85 11.39 10.49 0.22
CA ASN A 85 11.92 10.53 -1.15
C ASN A 85 11.01 11.40 -2.05
N PRO A 86 11.52 12.43 -2.74
CA PRO A 86 10.72 13.29 -3.61
C PRO A 86 9.97 12.56 -4.74
N LYS A 87 10.45 11.38 -5.15
CA LYS A 87 9.74 10.52 -6.12
C LYS A 87 8.52 9.84 -5.49
N SER A 88 8.46 9.69 -4.17
CA SER A 88 7.33 9.03 -3.51
C SER A 88 6.13 9.96 -3.42
N LEU A 89 5.04 9.52 -4.03
CA LEU A 89 3.75 10.21 -4.01
C LEU A 89 2.75 9.52 -3.06
N VAL A 90 3.22 8.64 -2.18
CA VAL A 90 2.39 7.83 -1.26
C VAL A 90 2.85 7.97 0.20
N PRO A 91 1.94 7.84 1.18
CA PRO A 91 2.24 8.04 2.60
C PRO A 91 2.71 6.77 3.32
N TYR A 92 3.48 5.92 2.64
CA TYR A 92 4.03 4.64 3.09
C TYR A 92 5.23 4.25 2.20
N LEU A 93 5.91 3.13 2.46
CA LEU A 93 7.08 2.72 1.66
C LEU A 93 6.67 1.98 0.40
N ARG A 94 7.52 2.08 -0.62
CA ARG A 94 7.47 1.25 -1.83
C ARG A 94 8.83 0.67 -2.10
N ILE A 95 8.87 -0.57 -2.58
CA ILE A 95 10.02 -1.06 -3.32
C ILE A 95 9.64 -1.03 -4.78
N VAL A 96 10.53 -0.48 -5.61
CA VAL A 96 10.25 -0.26 -7.02
C VAL A 96 11.35 -0.83 -7.89
N ASP A 97 10.97 -1.40 -9.03
CA ASP A 97 11.89 -1.81 -10.08
C ASP A 97 12.39 -0.61 -10.88
N ARG A 98 13.71 -0.41 -10.88
CA ARG A 98 14.36 0.71 -11.58
C ARG A 98 14.40 0.51 -13.09
N GLN A 99 14.25 -0.72 -13.58
CA GLN A 99 14.31 -1.04 -15.01
C GLN A 99 12.96 -0.89 -15.73
N THR A 100 11.88 -0.69 -14.97
CA THR A 100 10.53 -0.49 -15.51
C THR A 100 9.99 0.89 -15.19
N GLN A 101 8.91 1.27 -15.89
CA GLN A 101 8.16 2.48 -15.68
C GLN A 101 6.66 2.17 -15.70
N ALA A 102 5.94 2.72 -14.73
CA ALA A 102 4.49 2.74 -14.71
C ALA A 102 3.98 3.95 -15.48
N GLU A 103 2.88 3.77 -16.20
CA GLU A 103 2.10 4.84 -16.81
C GLU A 103 0.65 4.73 -16.37
N SER A 104 0.01 5.87 -16.17
CA SER A 104 -1.41 5.97 -15.89
C SER A 104 -1.99 7.14 -16.66
N ASP A 105 -3.19 6.95 -17.20
CA ASP A 105 -3.92 8.04 -17.84
C ASP A 105 -4.30 9.15 -16.87
N TYR A 106 -4.47 8.83 -15.58
CA TYR A 106 -5.13 9.72 -14.60
C TYR A 106 -4.18 10.36 -13.60
N TYR A 107 -3.06 9.71 -13.32
CA TYR A 107 -2.11 10.17 -12.31
C TYR A 107 -0.67 10.10 -12.82
N GLU A 108 0.13 11.11 -12.47
CA GLU A 108 1.58 11.08 -12.66
C GLU A 108 2.18 9.89 -11.90
N GLN A 109 3.05 9.16 -12.59
CA GLN A 109 3.77 8.01 -12.05
C GLN A 109 5.28 8.27 -12.12
N THR A 110 5.97 7.97 -11.04
CA THR A 110 7.39 8.26 -10.83
C THR A 110 8.21 7.00 -10.52
N HIS A 111 7.61 5.83 -10.72
CA HIS A 111 8.15 4.52 -10.36
C HIS A 111 7.91 3.47 -11.46
N GLY A 112 8.54 2.31 -11.33
CA GLY A 112 8.29 1.11 -12.14
C GLY A 112 7.27 0.17 -11.51
N ILE A 113 7.37 -1.13 -11.80
CA ILE A 113 6.68 -2.18 -11.03
C ILE A 113 7.04 -2.00 -9.55
N PHE A 114 6.09 -2.23 -8.65
CA PHE A 114 6.25 -1.93 -7.23
C PHE A 114 5.56 -2.95 -6.34
N ILE A 115 5.96 -2.97 -5.07
CA ILE A 115 5.18 -3.53 -3.97
C ILE A 115 5.00 -2.45 -2.88
N ASP A 116 3.84 -2.41 -2.24
CA ASP A 116 3.51 -1.43 -1.20
C ASP A 116 3.76 -2.04 0.19
N ILE A 117 4.48 -1.31 1.06
CA ILE A 117 4.79 -1.74 2.42
C ILE A 117 4.17 -0.74 3.40
N PHE A 118 3.15 -1.19 4.13
CA PHE A 118 2.36 -0.35 5.02
C PHE A 118 2.78 -0.48 6.48
N PRO A 119 2.72 0.62 7.25
CA PRO A 119 2.75 0.53 8.70
C PRO A 119 1.39 0.11 9.25
N ILE A 120 1.39 -0.91 10.09
CA ILE A 120 0.26 -1.30 10.92
C ILE A 120 0.43 -0.63 12.27
N ASP A 121 -0.46 0.33 12.55
CA ASP A 121 -0.39 1.19 13.72
C ASP A 121 -1.34 0.68 14.81
N ALA A 122 -0.79 0.44 16.01
CA ALA A 122 -1.57 0.08 17.18
C ALA A 122 -1.92 1.32 18.01
N PHE A 123 -3.17 1.45 18.43
CA PHE A 123 -3.68 2.65 19.12
C PHE A 123 -4.88 2.37 20.03
N ASN A 124 -5.27 3.39 20.80
CA ASN A 124 -6.49 3.41 21.62
C ASN A 124 -7.24 4.72 21.35
N LYS A 125 -8.30 4.66 20.54
CA LYS A 125 -9.07 5.86 20.14
C LYS A 125 -10.56 5.59 20.14
N LYS A 126 -11.33 6.59 20.58
CA LYS A 126 -12.80 6.55 20.50
C LYS A 126 -13.24 6.59 19.04
N SER A 127 -14.40 6.01 18.75
CA SER A 127 -14.98 5.95 17.40
C SER A 127 -15.09 7.32 16.71
N TRP A 128 -15.44 8.38 17.46
CA TRP A 128 -15.49 9.74 16.92
C TRP A 128 -14.11 10.29 16.54
N GLN A 129 -13.06 9.99 17.30
CA GLN A 129 -11.69 10.40 16.98
C GLN A 129 -11.22 9.72 15.69
N LEU A 130 -11.52 8.43 15.56
CA LEU A 130 -11.21 7.64 14.37
C LEU A 130 -11.98 8.14 13.14
N LYS A 131 -13.28 8.42 13.29
CA LYS A 131 -14.11 9.01 12.23
C LYS A 131 -13.53 10.34 11.73
N TRP A 132 -13.19 11.25 12.65
CA TRP A 132 -12.60 12.54 12.28
C TRP A 132 -11.21 12.41 11.66
N PHE A 133 -10.41 11.46 12.12
CA PHE A 133 -9.12 11.13 11.51
C PHE A 133 -9.30 10.72 10.05
N PHE A 134 -10.20 9.79 9.75
CA PHE A 134 -10.44 9.35 8.38
C PHE A 134 -11.07 10.41 7.48
N VAL A 135 -11.90 11.31 8.03
CA VAL A 135 -12.38 12.49 7.27
C VAL A 135 -11.21 13.38 6.85
N LYS A 136 -10.26 13.66 7.77
CA LYS A 136 -9.06 14.44 7.47
C LYS A 136 -8.15 13.72 6.47
N GLN A 137 -7.95 12.40 6.63
CA GLN A 137 -7.20 11.58 5.68
C GLN A 137 -7.81 11.62 4.28
N LYS A 138 -9.14 11.52 4.17
CA LYS A 138 -9.84 11.60 2.89
C LYS A 138 -9.65 12.97 2.23
N GLY A 139 -9.71 14.05 3.00
CA GLY A 139 -9.42 15.39 2.51
C GLY A 139 -7.98 15.52 1.98
N LEU A 140 -7.00 15.02 2.74
CA LEU A 140 -5.60 14.98 2.29
C LEU A 140 -5.41 14.10 1.06
N ASN A 141 -6.09 12.96 0.98
CA ASN A 141 -6.03 12.07 -0.19
C ASN A 141 -6.59 12.75 -1.45
N ILE A 142 -7.68 13.53 -1.32
CA ILE A 142 -8.21 14.34 -2.44
C ILE A 142 -7.16 15.36 -2.88
N LEU A 143 -6.55 16.10 -1.95
CA LEU A 143 -5.50 17.07 -2.26
C LEU A 143 -4.28 16.41 -2.92
N ARG A 144 -3.83 15.26 -2.41
CA ARG A 144 -2.72 14.49 -3.00
C ARG A 144 -3.05 14.07 -4.42
N ASN A 145 -4.26 13.55 -4.65
CA ASN A 145 -4.73 13.15 -5.98
C ASN A 145 -4.85 14.34 -6.95
N VAL A 146 -5.25 15.52 -6.46
CA VAL A 146 -5.23 16.76 -7.26
C VAL A 146 -3.80 17.13 -7.65
N GLY A 147 -2.85 17.07 -6.70
CA GLY A 147 -1.45 17.43 -6.93
C GLY A 147 -0.67 16.49 -7.86
N ARG A 148 -1.19 15.29 -8.14
CA ARG A 148 -0.60 14.31 -9.09
C ARG A 148 -1.49 14.02 -10.30
N SER A 149 -2.57 14.79 -10.50
CA SER A 149 -3.56 14.57 -11.55
C SER A 149 -3.04 15.00 -12.93
N THR A 150 -3.23 14.16 -13.94
CA THR A 150 -2.95 14.48 -15.37
C THR A 150 -4.06 15.30 -16.04
N ASP A 151 -5.11 15.67 -15.29
CA ASP A 151 -6.36 16.31 -15.74
C ASP A 151 -7.32 15.41 -16.53
N ARG A 152 -6.97 14.14 -16.67
CA ARG A 152 -7.90 13.10 -17.08
C ARG A 152 -8.49 12.44 -15.83
N TYR A 153 -9.74 12.02 -15.94
CA TYR A 153 -10.45 11.33 -14.87
C TYR A 153 -11.19 10.13 -15.46
N PRO A 154 -11.27 8.99 -14.75
CA PRO A 154 -12.11 7.88 -15.17
C PRO A 154 -13.59 8.29 -15.14
N SER A 155 -14.41 7.59 -15.91
CA SER A 155 -15.83 7.95 -16.11
C SER A 155 -16.66 7.95 -14.82
N ASP A 156 -16.28 7.12 -13.85
CA ASP A 156 -16.93 6.96 -12.55
C ASP A 156 -16.31 7.85 -11.45
N ALA A 157 -15.36 8.71 -11.81
CA ALA A 157 -14.65 9.57 -10.87
C ALA A 157 -15.62 10.50 -10.12
N LYS A 158 -15.56 10.43 -8.79
CA LYS A 158 -16.33 11.34 -7.92
C LYS A 158 -15.62 12.68 -7.77
N LEU A 159 -16.42 13.74 -7.59
CA LEU A 159 -15.96 15.10 -7.25
C LEU A 159 -15.02 15.74 -8.30
N VAL A 160 -15.16 15.42 -9.59
CA VAL A 160 -14.28 15.93 -10.65
C VAL A 160 -14.29 17.46 -10.72
N GLY A 161 -15.46 18.11 -10.67
CA GLY A 161 -15.56 19.57 -10.69
C GLY A 161 -14.80 20.23 -9.53
N LEU A 162 -14.95 19.72 -8.31
CA LEU A 162 -14.20 20.19 -7.14
C LEU A 162 -12.69 19.99 -7.32
N LYS A 163 -12.24 18.85 -7.84
CA LYS A 163 -10.83 18.57 -8.09
C LYS A 163 -10.23 19.56 -9.10
N ARG A 164 -10.95 19.90 -10.16
CA ARG A 164 -10.55 20.91 -11.16
C ARG A 164 -10.42 22.30 -10.54
N VAL A 165 -11.41 22.72 -9.76
CA VAL A 165 -11.37 24.01 -9.03
C VAL A 165 -10.19 24.05 -8.07
N LEU A 166 -9.97 22.98 -7.29
CA LEU A 166 -8.83 22.89 -6.37
C LEU A 166 -7.49 22.95 -7.10
N LYS A 167 -7.35 22.32 -8.27
CA LYS A 167 -6.11 22.39 -9.07
C LYS A 167 -5.84 23.81 -9.57
N MET A 168 -6.89 24.51 -10.03
CA MET A 168 -6.79 25.90 -10.46
C MET A 168 -6.40 26.85 -9.32
N LEU A 169 -6.95 26.64 -8.12
CA LEU A 169 -6.64 27.45 -6.93
C LEU A 169 -5.29 27.09 -6.29
N LEU A 170 -4.80 25.86 -6.49
CA LEU A 170 -3.57 25.33 -5.89
C LEU A 170 -2.62 24.75 -6.96
N PRO A 171 -2.15 25.55 -7.94
CA PRO A 171 -1.39 25.04 -9.09
C PRO A 171 -0.02 24.43 -8.73
N HIS A 172 0.51 24.75 -7.54
CA HIS A 172 1.78 24.22 -7.03
C HIS A 172 1.61 23.20 -5.90
N LEU A 173 0.43 22.58 -5.81
CA LEU A 173 0.14 21.56 -4.80
C LEU A 173 1.02 20.32 -5.00
N SER A 174 2.05 20.18 -4.17
CA SER A 174 2.94 19.02 -4.21
C SER A 174 2.27 17.79 -3.57
N ALA A 175 1.96 16.78 -4.40
CA ALA A 175 1.45 15.50 -3.91
C ALA A 175 2.41 14.83 -2.89
N HIS A 176 3.72 14.93 -3.12
CA HIS A 176 4.75 14.45 -2.19
C HIS A 176 4.63 15.07 -0.79
N ARG A 177 4.51 16.41 -0.70
CA ARG A 177 4.33 17.09 0.61
C ARG A 177 3.03 16.70 1.30
N VAL A 178 1.96 16.46 0.54
CA VAL A 178 0.68 15.98 1.10
C VAL A 178 0.82 14.56 1.62
N ALA A 179 1.51 13.67 0.90
CA ALA A 179 1.80 12.31 1.34
C ALA A 179 2.60 12.30 2.66
N GLN A 180 3.65 13.13 2.77
CA GLN A 180 4.38 13.31 4.03
C GLN A 180 3.47 13.76 5.18
N LYS A 181 2.55 14.68 4.91
CA LYS A 181 1.58 15.16 5.90
C LYS A 181 0.63 14.05 6.35
N GLN A 182 0.17 13.18 5.44
CA GLN A 182 -0.65 12.01 5.77
C GLN A 182 0.13 11.04 6.67
N SER A 183 1.37 10.68 6.30
CA SER A 183 2.22 9.78 7.10
C SER A 183 2.45 10.34 8.51
N LYS A 184 2.85 11.61 8.63
CA LYS A 184 3.01 12.28 9.94
C LYS A 184 1.71 12.32 10.75
N MET A 185 0.56 12.53 10.10
CA MET A 185 -0.73 12.56 10.79
C MET A 185 -1.11 11.17 11.31
N ALA A 186 -0.90 10.11 10.54
CA ALA A 186 -1.11 8.72 10.97
C ALA A 186 -0.22 8.37 12.16
N GLN A 187 1.08 8.67 12.07
CA GLN A 187 2.03 8.44 13.16
C GLN A 187 1.61 9.16 14.44
N LYS A 188 1.27 10.45 14.35
CA LYS A 188 0.79 11.24 15.50
C LYS A 188 -0.53 10.71 16.07
N PHE A 189 -1.42 10.21 15.22
CA PHE A 189 -2.69 9.63 15.67
C PHE A 189 -2.47 8.35 16.48
N ALA A 190 -1.52 7.51 16.06
CA ALA A 190 -1.22 6.24 16.72
C ALA A 190 -0.41 6.38 18.03
N GLN A 191 0.28 7.51 18.21
CA GLN A 191 1.15 7.74 19.37
C GLN A 191 0.44 7.67 20.73
N GLY A 192 1.21 7.25 21.74
CA GLY A 192 0.85 7.34 23.15
C GLY A 192 -0.10 6.24 23.67
N ALA A 193 -0.38 5.21 22.88
CA ALA A 193 -1.19 4.09 23.34
C ALA A 193 -0.36 3.13 24.22
N GLN A 194 -0.61 3.16 25.52
CA GLN A 194 -0.24 2.07 26.42
C GLN A 194 -1.30 0.97 26.30
N GLN A 195 -0.87 -0.28 26.13
CA GLN A 195 -1.77 -1.45 25.95
C GLN A 195 -2.84 -1.18 24.86
N PRO A 196 -2.43 -1.06 23.59
CA PRO A 196 -3.37 -0.81 22.50
C PRO A 196 -4.43 -1.91 22.43
N THR A 197 -5.64 -1.55 22.01
CA THR A 197 -6.77 -2.47 21.80
C THR A 197 -7.15 -2.56 20.33
N GLN A 198 -6.74 -1.57 19.53
CA GLN A 198 -6.98 -1.47 18.10
C GLN A 198 -5.66 -1.45 17.36
N ALA A 199 -5.63 -2.03 16.17
CA ALA A 199 -4.54 -1.83 15.22
C ALA A 199 -5.02 -1.97 13.78
N GLY A 200 -4.34 -1.29 12.87
CA GLY A 200 -4.66 -1.32 11.46
C GLY A 200 -3.84 -0.35 10.63
N VAL A 201 -4.05 -0.36 9.32
CA VAL A 201 -3.37 0.54 8.39
C VAL A 201 -4.15 1.86 8.34
N LEU A 202 -3.53 2.93 8.84
CA LEU A 202 -4.18 4.26 8.94
C LEU A 202 -4.12 5.08 7.64
N ASN A 203 -3.27 4.66 6.70
CA ASN A 203 -3.04 5.32 5.41
C ASN A 203 -3.63 4.54 4.21
N GLY A 204 -4.36 3.45 4.46
CA GLY A 204 -4.94 2.61 3.44
C GLY A 204 -6.22 3.19 2.82
N MET A 205 -6.72 2.53 1.79
CA MET A 205 -7.85 3.02 0.98
C MET A 205 -9.24 2.69 1.57
N TYR A 206 -9.34 1.66 2.41
CA TYR A 206 -10.60 1.14 2.97
C TYR A 206 -10.98 1.82 4.29
N GLY A 207 -10.11 2.66 4.84
CA GLY A 207 -10.41 3.54 5.97
C GLY A 207 -10.76 2.75 7.24
N PRO A 208 -11.93 3.00 7.89
CA PRO A 208 -12.29 2.29 9.12
C PRO A 208 -12.35 0.76 9.00
N LYS A 209 -12.54 0.21 7.79
CA LYS A 209 -12.54 -1.23 7.54
C LYS A 209 -11.17 -1.88 7.78
N GLU A 210 -10.10 -1.10 7.85
CA GLU A 210 -8.75 -1.62 8.07
C GLU A 210 -8.38 -1.74 9.55
N ILE A 211 -9.32 -1.41 10.45
CA ILE A 211 -9.08 -1.39 11.89
C ILE A 211 -9.65 -2.66 12.53
N PHE A 212 -8.80 -3.36 13.27
CA PHE A 212 -9.10 -4.63 13.92
C PHE A 212 -8.67 -4.60 15.39
N PRO A 213 -9.13 -5.56 16.21
CA PRO A 213 -8.53 -5.79 17.52
C PRO A 213 -7.02 -6.04 17.40
N VAL A 214 -6.21 -5.44 18.27
CA VAL A 214 -4.74 -5.62 18.22
C VAL A 214 -4.33 -7.09 18.35
N THR A 215 -5.15 -7.88 19.05
CA THR A 215 -4.90 -9.30 19.31
C THR A 215 -4.85 -10.13 18.03
N MET A 216 -5.54 -9.70 16.97
CA MET A 216 -5.51 -10.33 15.65
C MET A 216 -4.08 -10.31 15.05
N TRP A 217 -3.33 -9.24 15.30
CA TRP A 217 -1.94 -9.08 14.84
C TRP A 217 -0.94 -9.73 15.82
N GLN A 218 -1.24 -9.73 17.12
CA GLN A 218 -0.38 -10.34 18.15
C GLN A 218 -0.39 -11.86 18.08
N LYS A 219 -1.54 -12.47 17.81
CA LYS A 219 -1.73 -13.93 17.66
C LYS A 219 -1.52 -14.41 16.22
N ALA A 220 -1.00 -13.53 15.37
CA ALA A 220 -0.67 -13.89 14.00
C ALA A 220 0.23 -15.12 13.95
N HIS A 221 0.18 -15.82 12.83
CA HIS A 221 0.97 -17.01 12.57
C HIS A 221 1.56 -16.95 11.17
N GLN A 222 2.63 -17.72 10.99
CA GLN A 222 3.34 -17.82 9.74
C GLN A 222 2.59 -18.74 8.77
N VAL A 223 2.63 -18.39 7.49
CA VAL A 223 2.10 -19.17 6.37
C VAL A 223 3.13 -19.17 5.24
N THR A 224 2.98 -20.12 4.32
CA THR A 224 3.76 -20.12 3.08
C THR A 224 2.94 -19.48 1.97
N PHE A 225 3.49 -18.47 1.31
CA PHE A 225 2.87 -17.81 0.18
C PHE A 225 3.88 -17.73 -0.96
N GLU A 226 3.58 -18.34 -2.11
CA GLU A 226 4.49 -18.35 -3.27
C GLU A 226 5.91 -18.84 -2.91
N GLY A 227 5.99 -19.84 -2.01
CA GLY A 227 7.25 -20.41 -1.50
C GLY A 227 7.94 -19.59 -0.39
N MET A 228 7.41 -18.42 -0.04
CA MET A 228 8.01 -17.53 0.97
C MET A 228 7.32 -17.68 2.33
N PRO A 229 8.08 -17.74 3.44
CA PRO A 229 7.52 -17.67 4.78
C PRO A 229 7.12 -16.22 5.12
N VAL A 230 5.80 -16.00 5.28
CA VAL A 230 5.20 -14.69 5.58
C VAL A 230 4.16 -14.81 6.68
N TRP A 231 3.62 -13.71 7.20
CA TRP A 231 2.68 -13.70 8.31
C TRP A 231 1.26 -13.35 7.84
N GLN A 232 0.28 -13.97 8.50
CA GLN A 232 -1.12 -13.58 8.36
C GLN A 232 -1.76 -13.31 9.73
N PRO A 233 -2.77 -12.43 9.81
CA PRO A 233 -3.56 -12.26 11.02
C PRO A 233 -4.25 -13.58 11.44
N ASP A 234 -4.41 -13.79 12.75
CA ASP A 234 -4.95 -15.04 13.33
C ASP A 234 -6.35 -15.41 12.79
N ASN A 235 -7.17 -14.41 12.48
CA ASN A 235 -8.52 -14.58 11.95
C ASN A 235 -8.66 -13.91 10.58
N ALA A 236 -8.04 -14.55 9.57
CA ALA A 236 -8.11 -14.10 8.19
C ALA A 236 -9.54 -14.04 7.65
N ASP A 237 -10.45 -14.93 8.08
CA ASP A 237 -11.86 -14.90 7.66
C ASP A 237 -12.56 -13.61 8.10
N GLN A 238 -12.39 -13.20 9.37
CA GLN A 238 -12.91 -11.92 9.86
C GLN A 238 -12.29 -10.74 9.10
N TYR A 239 -10.98 -10.76 8.88
CA TYR A 239 -10.27 -9.72 8.14
C TYR A 239 -10.87 -9.55 6.74
N LEU A 240 -10.94 -10.64 5.97
CA LEU A 240 -11.40 -10.63 4.59
C LEU A 240 -12.89 -10.32 4.48
N THR A 241 -13.71 -10.79 5.44
CA THR A 241 -15.14 -10.45 5.51
C THR A 241 -15.35 -8.95 5.75
N GLN A 242 -14.55 -8.32 6.61
CA GLN A 242 -14.66 -6.89 6.88
C GLN A 242 -14.27 -6.02 5.66
N PHE A 243 -13.24 -6.44 4.90
CA PHE A 243 -12.84 -5.76 3.67
C PHE A 243 -13.87 -5.95 2.55
N PHE A 244 -14.12 -7.22 2.20
CA PHE A 244 -14.69 -7.62 0.92
C PHE A 244 -16.09 -8.26 1.02
N GLY A 245 -16.60 -8.55 2.22
CA GLY A 245 -17.88 -9.24 2.40
C GLY A 245 -17.77 -10.72 2.03
N ASP A 246 -18.53 -11.19 1.05
CA ASP A 246 -18.50 -12.58 0.56
C ASP A 246 -17.27 -12.84 -0.33
N TRP A 247 -16.09 -12.79 0.28
CA TRP A 247 -14.78 -12.80 -0.38
C TRP A 247 -14.44 -14.12 -1.06
N ARG A 248 -15.11 -15.21 -0.67
CA ARG A 248 -14.95 -16.55 -1.25
C ARG A 248 -15.44 -16.63 -2.69
N LYS A 249 -16.37 -15.75 -3.09
CA LYS A 249 -16.79 -15.63 -4.47
C LYS A 249 -15.85 -14.67 -5.20
N PRO A 250 -15.12 -15.12 -6.24
CA PRO A 250 -14.27 -14.24 -7.01
C PRO A 250 -15.10 -13.15 -7.69
N VAL A 251 -14.78 -11.90 -7.38
CA VAL A 251 -15.30 -10.74 -8.12
C VAL A 251 -14.14 -10.17 -8.91
N LYS A 252 -14.26 -10.23 -10.25
CA LYS A 252 -13.25 -9.65 -11.13
C LYS A 252 -13.48 -8.14 -11.20
N ASN A 253 -12.71 -7.39 -10.43
CA ASN A 253 -12.59 -5.95 -10.63
C ASN A 253 -11.24 -5.68 -11.30
N ILE A 254 -11.25 -4.98 -12.45
CA ILE A 254 -10.04 -4.70 -13.24
C ILE A 254 -9.68 -3.21 -13.07
N ASP A 255 -9.62 -2.75 -11.82
CA ASP A 255 -9.13 -1.42 -11.50
C ASP A 255 -7.60 -1.47 -11.43
N LYS A 256 -6.95 -1.37 -12.59
CA LYS A 256 -5.49 -1.39 -12.67
C LYS A 256 -4.88 -0.10 -12.12
N HIS A 257 -3.86 -0.21 -11.28
CA HIS A 257 -3.09 0.93 -10.78
C HIS A 257 -2.27 1.62 -11.88
N GLY A 258 -1.92 0.88 -12.93
CA GLY A 258 -1.25 1.41 -14.11
C GLY A 258 -0.96 0.36 -15.17
N SER A 259 -0.27 0.79 -16.23
CA SER A 259 0.38 -0.12 -17.18
C SER A 259 1.88 -0.02 -17.01
N PHE A 260 2.58 -1.16 -17.07
CA PHE A 260 4.03 -1.21 -16.88
C PHE A 260 4.75 -1.48 -18.19
N TYR A 261 5.92 -0.86 -18.33
CA TYR A 261 6.77 -0.90 -19.51
C TYR A 261 8.24 -1.01 -19.10
N LEU A 262 9.10 -1.55 -19.98
CA LEU A 262 10.55 -1.45 -19.79
C LEU A 262 11.01 -0.01 -20.06
N LYS A 263 11.98 0.48 -19.28
CA LYS A 263 12.62 1.75 -19.61
C LYS A 263 13.51 1.57 -20.83
N GLU A 264 13.41 2.50 -21.77
CA GLU A 264 14.40 2.60 -22.84
C GLU A 264 15.77 2.90 -22.21
N LYS A 265 16.80 2.13 -22.59
CA LYS A 265 18.18 2.47 -22.22
C LYS A 265 18.50 3.82 -22.86
N LYS A 266 18.65 4.86 -22.04
CA LYS A 266 19.22 6.12 -22.47
C LYS A 266 20.70 5.97 -22.80
#